data_AF-A1BEH7-F1
#
_entry.id   AF-A1BEH7-F1
#
_cell.length_a   1.000
_cell.length_b   1.000
_cell.length_c   1.000
_cell.angle_alpha   90.00
_cell.angle_beta   90.00
_cell.angle_gamma   90.00
#
_symmetry.space_group_name_H-M   'P 1'
#
loop_
_entity.id
_entity.type
_entity.pdbx_description
1 polymer ?
#
loop_
_entity_poly.entity_id
_entity_poly.type
_entity_poly.pdbx_seq_one_letter_code
_entity_poly.pdbx_strand_id
1 'polypeptide(L)'
;MDTSSYTLQDFFGRGNIAGTRLEELQAEESISELKTRFHEESGKGEWTPVWKSIIEHVDELLGIRLSDIMVRAWKKFEDLSKYRDVERYPPDQLFIAPLMEHCIRSKHQPKIEIEGGRLFKKTIPFDISLQFVLKGFTLEIQDGKIRKIHTGECSGSGMVQCMKVTLLEKESCNIPLPGSIDLGEGIPIEAM
;
A
#
# COMPACT_ATOMS: atom_id res chain seq x y z
N MET A 1 20.74 6.15 -8.41
CA MET A 1 19.66 6.04 -7.41
C MET A 1 18.85 4.84 -7.80
N ASP A 2 18.85 3.81 -6.98
CA ASP A 2 18.09 2.59 -7.22
C ASP A 2 16.61 2.91 -6.98
N THR A 3 15.86 3.19 -8.05
CA THR A 3 14.43 3.51 -8.01
C THR A 3 13.56 2.25 -7.83
N SER A 4 14.19 1.15 -7.40
CA SER A 4 13.63 -0.21 -7.37
C SER A 4 12.50 -0.44 -6.36
N SER A 5 12.16 0.53 -5.51
CA SER A 5 10.96 0.41 -4.66
C SER A 5 10.30 1.74 -4.32
N TYR A 6 9.45 2.27 -5.20
CA TYR A 6 8.49 3.31 -4.83
C TYR A 6 7.45 2.70 -3.87
N THR A 7 7.26 3.29 -2.70
CA THR A 7 6.36 2.80 -1.64
C THR A 7 5.17 3.74 -1.42
N LEU A 8 4.19 3.32 -0.60
CA LEU A 8 3.12 4.22 -0.18
C LEU A 8 3.62 5.36 0.71
N GLN A 9 4.74 5.18 1.44
CA GLN A 9 5.40 6.30 2.14
C GLN A 9 5.81 7.39 1.16
N ASP A 10 6.40 7.01 0.03
CA ASP A 10 6.82 7.96 -1.01
C ASP A 10 5.62 8.61 -1.69
N PHE A 11 4.51 7.86 -1.86
CA PHE A 11 3.25 8.41 -2.34
C PHE A 11 2.71 9.46 -1.39
N PHE A 12 2.43 9.14 -0.12
CA PHE A 12 1.80 10.06 0.83
C PHE A 12 2.72 11.18 1.33
N GLY A 13 4.04 11.00 1.21
CA GLY A 13 5.06 11.89 1.76
C GLY A 13 5.44 11.49 3.18
N ARG A 14 6.74 11.36 3.45
CA ARG A 14 7.28 10.98 4.77
C ARG A 14 7.00 12.07 5.81
N GLY A 15 6.62 11.67 7.03
CA GLY A 15 6.43 12.61 8.15
C GLY A 15 5.24 13.56 8.04
N ASN A 16 4.32 13.34 7.09
CA ASN A 16 3.24 14.29 6.76
C ASN A 16 2.11 14.36 7.80
N ILE A 17 2.11 13.48 8.81
CA ILE A 17 1.13 13.51 9.92
C ILE A 17 1.63 14.42 11.07
N ALA A 18 2.94 14.70 11.13
CA ALA A 18 3.58 15.33 12.27
C ALA A 18 3.42 16.86 12.26
N GLY A 19 2.35 17.35 12.87
CA GLY A 19 2.31 18.75 13.34
C GLY A 19 0.91 19.29 13.52
N THR A 20 0.15 19.41 12.43
CA THR A 20 -1.05 20.27 12.43
C THR A 20 -2.35 19.53 12.79
N ARG A 21 -2.44 18.22 12.51
CA ARG A 21 -3.67 17.43 12.76
C ARG A 21 -3.70 16.69 14.08
N LEU A 22 -2.59 16.57 14.81
CA LEU A 22 -2.46 15.63 15.92
C LEU A 22 -3.38 15.95 17.12
N GLU A 23 -3.69 17.23 17.31
CA GLU A 23 -4.61 17.71 18.35
C GLU A 23 -6.08 17.59 17.92
N GLU A 24 -6.38 17.90 16.66
CA GLU A 24 -7.73 17.74 16.08
C GLU A 24 -8.16 16.27 16.09
N LEU A 25 -7.25 15.37 15.70
CA LEU A 25 -7.48 13.93 15.73
C LEU A 25 -7.79 13.42 17.15
N GLN A 26 -7.19 14.01 18.19
CA GLN A 26 -7.48 13.58 19.57
C GLN A 26 -8.88 13.96 20.04
N ALA A 27 -9.51 14.97 19.44
CA ALA A 27 -10.87 15.39 19.78
C ALA A 27 -11.95 14.50 19.17
N GLU A 28 -11.59 13.65 18.20
CA GLU A 28 -12.51 12.67 17.61
C GLU A 28 -13.00 11.67 18.65
N GLU A 29 -14.29 11.37 18.62
CA GLU A 29 -14.98 10.54 19.63
C GLU A 29 -14.26 9.20 19.86
N SER A 30 -13.90 8.53 18.76
CA SER A 30 -13.20 7.23 18.79
C SER A 30 -11.84 7.29 19.48
N ILE A 31 -11.08 8.38 19.30
CA ILE A 31 -9.75 8.56 19.90
C ILE A 31 -9.90 9.01 21.36
N SER A 32 -10.91 9.84 21.66
CA SER A 32 -11.25 10.24 23.02
C SER A 32 -11.68 9.04 23.89
N GLU A 33 -12.49 8.12 23.36
CA GLU A 33 -12.84 6.87 24.06
C GLU A 33 -11.63 5.99 24.32
N LEU A 34 -10.70 5.91 23.37
CA LEU A 34 -9.46 5.14 23.52
C LEU A 34 -8.57 5.73 24.62
N LYS A 35 -8.45 7.06 24.66
CA LYS A 35 -7.75 7.81 25.72
C LYS A 35 -8.35 7.53 27.10
N THR A 36 -9.67 7.60 27.23
CA THR A 36 -10.36 7.33 28.50
C THR A 36 -10.09 5.91 28.99
N ARG A 37 -10.26 4.91 28.12
CA ARG A 37 -9.94 3.50 28.43
C ARG A 37 -8.48 3.30 28.81
N PHE A 38 -7.56 3.97 28.12
CA PHE A 38 -6.15 3.91 28.47
C PHE A 38 -5.90 4.43 29.89
N HIS A 39 -6.47 5.57 30.29
CA HIS A 39 -6.29 6.09 31.65
C HIS A 39 -6.90 5.18 32.72
N GLU A 40 -8.08 4.61 32.46
CA GLU A 40 -8.77 3.67 33.37
C GLU A 40 -7.99 2.36 33.56
N GLU A 41 -7.49 1.76 32.48
CA GLU A 41 -6.88 0.43 32.48
C GLU A 41 -5.35 0.46 32.75
N SER A 42 -4.66 1.56 32.42
CA SER A 42 -3.19 1.69 32.61
C SER A 42 -2.79 2.30 33.96
N GLY A 43 -3.71 2.98 34.64
CA GLY A 43 -3.55 3.55 35.99
C GLY A 43 -2.69 4.81 36.11
N LYS A 44 -1.53 4.91 35.42
CA LYS A 44 -0.60 6.06 35.50
C LYS A 44 0.05 6.46 34.17
N GLY A 45 -0.41 5.94 33.04
CA GLY A 45 0.19 6.24 31.73
C GLY A 45 -0.13 7.64 31.24
N GLU A 46 0.84 8.29 30.58
CA GLU A 46 0.60 9.50 29.79
C GLU A 46 0.08 9.11 28.40
N TRP A 47 -1.07 9.67 28.00
CA TRP A 47 -1.69 9.36 26.70
C TRP A 47 -0.92 9.95 25.51
N THR A 48 -0.44 11.19 25.65
CA THR A 48 0.20 11.92 24.54
C THR A 48 1.41 11.18 23.95
N PRO A 49 2.34 10.62 24.75
CA PRO A 49 3.43 9.81 24.22
C PRO A 49 2.97 8.53 23.51
N VAL A 50 1.93 7.86 24.01
CA VAL A 50 1.34 6.67 23.37
C VAL A 50 0.75 7.04 22.01
N TRP A 51 -0.04 8.11 21.97
CA TRP A 51 -0.64 8.60 20.72
C TRP A 51 0.42 9.01 19.70
N LYS A 52 1.46 9.74 20.14
CA LYS A 52 2.59 10.11 19.28
C LYS A 52 3.29 8.87 18.72
N SER A 53 3.52 7.86 19.55
CA SER A 53 4.12 6.60 19.10
C SER A 53 3.26 5.88 18.06
N ILE A 54 1.94 5.81 18.24
CA ILE A 54 1.03 5.24 17.23
C ILE A 54 1.18 5.97 15.89
N ILE A 55 1.22 7.30 15.91
CA ILE A 55 1.36 8.12 14.70
C ILE A 55 2.73 7.93 14.03
N GLU A 56 3.81 7.82 14.81
CA GLU A 56 5.17 7.57 14.29
C GLU A 56 5.27 6.23 13.55
N HIS A 57 4.52 5.21 13.97
CA HIS A 57 4.51 3.91 13.29
C HIS A 57 3.64 3.88 12.02
N VAL A 58 2.85 4.94 11.73
CA VAL A 58 2.04 4.97 10.50
C VAL A 58 2.92 4.94 9.26
N ASP A 59 4.09 5.58 9.30
CA ASP A 59 5.03 5.52 8.18
C ASP A 59 5.43 4.06 7.91
N GLU A 60 5.72 3.27 8.95
CA GLU A 60 6.05 1.85 8.79
C GLU A 60 4.92 1.04 8.12
N LEU A 61 3.66 1.34 8.45
CA LEU A 61 2.49 0.71 7.82
C LEU A 61 2.39 1.02 6.32
N LEU A 62 2.98 2.12 5.87
CA LEU A 62 3.02 2.56 4.48
C LEU A 62 4.23 2.02 3.71
N GLY A 63 5.06 1.15 4.31
CA GLY A 63 6.18 0.47 3.65
C GLY A 63 5.81 -0.51 2.53
N ILE A 64 4.56 -0.47 2.04
CA ILE A 64 4.05 -1.31 0.97
C ILE A 64 4.59 -0.81 -0.37
N ARG A 65 5.21 -1.70 -1.14
CA ARG A 65 5.74 -1.37 -2.48
C ARG A 65 4.60 -1.26 -3.48
N LEU A 66 4.65 -0.22 -4.31
CA LEU A 66 3.65 -0.01 -5.36
C LEU A 66 3.70 -1.12 -6.42
N SER A 67 4.88 -1.66 -6.71
CA SER A 67 5.05 -2.82 -7.59
C SER A 67 4.28 -4.06 -7.11
N ASP A 68 4.26 -4.32 -5.80
CA ASP A 68 3.51 -5.45 -5.24
C ASP A 68 2.00 -5.27 -5.43
N ILE A 69 1.50 -4.03 -5.36
CA ILE A 69 0.09 -3.70 -5.61
C ILE A 69 -0.24 -3.93 -7.10
N MET A 70 0.61 -3.44 -8.01
CA MET A 70 0.44 -3.59 -9.45
C MET A 70 0.42 -5.06 -9.88
N VAL A 71 1.42 -5.83 -9.45
CA VAL A 71 1.52 -7.27 -9.75
C VAL A 71 0.28 -8.02 -9.27
N ARG A 72 -0.19 -7.75 -8.04
CA ARG A 72 -1.39 -8.40 -7.51
C ARG A 72 -2.64 -8.10 -8.34
N ALA A 73 -2.73 -6.91 -8.93
CA ALA A 73 -3.84 -6.57 -9.81
C ALA A 73 -3.84 -7.42 -11.10
N TRP A 74 -2.66 -7.74 -11.63
CA TRP A 74 -2.55 -8.50 -12.89
C TRP A 74 -2.57 -10.01 -12.74
N LYS A 75 -2.30 -10.54 -11.55
CA LYS A 75 -2.40 -11.99 -11.26
C LYS A 75 -3.76 -12.59 -11.65
N LYS A 76 -4.83 -11.80 -11.58
CA LYS A 76 -6.21 -12.21 -11.86
C LYS A 76 -6.70 -11.80 -13.25
N PHE A 77 -5.81 -11.32 -14.10
CA PHE A 77 -6.19 -10.81 -15.42
C PHE A 77 -6.30 -11.97 -16.39
N GLU A 78 -7.52 -12.27 -16.83
CA GLU A 78 -7.84 -13.44 -17.67
C GLU A 78 -6.98 -13.45 -18.95
N ASP A 79 -6.73 -12.27 -19.54
CA ASP A 79 -5.94 -12.13 -20.77
C ASP A 79 -4.47 -12.55 -20.60
N LEU A 80 -3.94 -12.58 -19.37
CA LEU A 80 -2.57 -13.03 -19.14
C LEU A 80 -2.48 -14.56 -19.05
N SER A 81 -3.57 -15.25 -18.70
CA SER A 81 -3.59 -16.71 -18.57
C SER A 81 -3.17 -17.44 -19.86
N LYS A 82 -3.42 -16.83 -21.02
CA LYS A 82 -3.01 -17.36 -22.34
C LYS A 82 -1.51 -17.59 -22.46
N TYR A 83 -0.67 -16.81 -21.77
CA TYR A 83 0.80 -16.94 -21.82
C TYR A 83 1.32 -18.20 -21.11
N ARG A 84 0.42 -19.04 -20.58
CA ARG A 84 0.73 -20.35 -20.03
C ARG A 84 0.60 -21.48 -21.04
N ASP A 85 -0.03 -21.22 -22.18
CA ASP A 85 -0.11 -22.18 -23.28
C ASP A 85 1.27 -22.30 -23.94
N VAL A 86 1.98 -23.38 -23.62
CA VAL A 86 3.36 -23.61 -24.10
C VAL A 86 3.45 -23.88 -25.60
N GLU A 87 2.36 -24.31 -26.24
CA GLU A 87 2.33 -24.51 -27.69
C GLU A 87 2.28 -23.17 -28.41
N ARG A 88 1.51 -22.22 -27.85
CA ARG A 88 1.36 -20.88 -28.40
C ARG A 88 2.42 -19.89 -27.92
N TYR A 89 2.93 -20.08 -26.71
CA TYR A 89 3.90 -19.22 -26.03
C TYR A 89 5.05 -20.06 -25.45
N PRO A 90 6.03 -20.47 -26.30
CA PRO A 90 7.15 -21.30 -25.86
C PRO A 90 7.94 -20.68 -24.70
N PRO A 91 8.39 -21.48 -23.72
CA PRO A 91 8.99 -20.98 -22.47
C PRO A 91 10.34 -20.28 -22.65
N ASP A 92 11.05 -20.58 -23.74
CA ASP A 92 12.33 -19.96 -24.10
C ASP A 92 12.16 -18.58 -24.77
N GLN A 93 10.94 -18.21 -25.16
CA GLN A 93 10.66 -16.95 -25.85
C GLN A 93 10.17 -15.85 -24.91
N LEU A 94 10.59 -14.62 -25.21
CA LEU A 94 10.16 -13.41 -24.51
C LEU A 94 8.98 -12.78 -25.24
N PHE A 95 7.92 -12.49 -24.51
CA PHE A 95 6.70 -11.84 -25.01
C PHE A 95 6.51 -10.48 -24.34
N ILE A 96 6.12 -9.47 -25.14
CA ILE A 96 5.73 -8.16 -24.62
C ILE A 96 4.20 -8.06 -24.68
N ALA A 97 3.58 -7.97 -23.51
CA ALA A 97 2.13 -7.82 -23.38
C ALA A 97 1.79 -6.36 -23.03
N PRO A 98 1.22 -5.57 -23.95
CA PRO A 98 0.69 -4.26 -23.59
C PRO A 98 -0.53 -4.42 -22.69
N LEU A 99 -0.59 -3.59 -21.65
CA LEU A 99 -1.74 -3.50 -20.77
C LEU A 99 -2.62 -2.33 -21.21
N MET A 100 -3.91 -2.62 -21.37
CA MET A 100 -4.90 -1.57 -21.54
C MET A 100 -4.90 -0.64 -20.33
N GLU A 101 -5.38 0.59 -20.52
CA GLU A 101 -5.63 1.50 -19.41
C GLU A 101 -6.50 0.79 -18.36
N HIS A 102 -6.04 0.78 -17.12
CA HIS A 102 -6.74 0.09 -16.05
C HIS A 102 -6.64 0.84 -14.74
N CYS A 103 -7.69 0.69 -13.94
CA CYS A 103 -7.81 1.27 -12.62
C CYS A 103 -7.62 0.17 -11.58
N ILE A 104 -6.58 0.30 -10.76
CA ILE A 104 -6.31 -0.58 -9.63
C ILE A 104 -6.91 0.06 -8.38
N ARG A 105 -7.79 -0.68 -7.71
CA ARG A 105 -8.27 -0.33 -6.37
C ARG A 105 -7.65 -1.29 -5.37
N SER A 106 -6.98 -0.76 -4.36
CA SER A 106 -6.37 -1.57 -3.30
C SER A 106 -6.86 -1.12 -1.93
N LYS A 107 -7.10 -2.09 -1.05
CA LYS A 107 -7.43 -1.86 0.35
C LYS A 107 -6.48 -2.66 1.23
N HIS A 108 -5.93 -2.02 2.25
CA HIS A 108 -5.08 -2.66 3.24
C HIS A 108 -5.60 -2.34 4.64
N GLN A 109 -5.54 -3.33 5.54
CA GLN A 109 -6.03 -3.18 6.92
C GLN A 109 -4.94 -3.55 7.94
N PRO A 110 -3.82 -2.81 7.99
CA PRO A 110 -2.83 -3.01 9.02
C PRO A 110 -3.39 -2.68 10.40
N LYS A 111 -2.73 -3.20 11.44
CA LYS A 111 -3.14 -3.01 12.82
C LYS A 111 -1.91 -2.76 13.69
N ILE A 112 -2.04 -1.87 14.66
CA ILE A 112 -1.02 -1.66 15.69
C ILE A 112 -1.56 -2.23 17.00
N GLU A 113 -0.81 -3.12 17.64
CA GLU A 113 -1.11 -3.54 19.01
C GLU A 113 -0.44 -2.58 19.99
N ILE A 114 -1.22 -2.05 20.92
CA ILE A 114 -0.72 -1.21 22.01
C ILE A 114 -0.90 -1.95 23.33
N GLU A 115 0.16 -1.96 24.13
CA GLU A 115 0.21 -2.60 25.44
C GLU A 115 0.69 -1.57 26.48
N GLY A 116 -0.02 -1.48 27.61
CA GLY A 116 0.23 -0.51 28.68
C GLY A 116 0.01 -1.12 30.06
N GLY A 117 1.08 -1.21 30.86
CA GLY A 117 0.99 -1.82 32.18
C GLY A 117 0.62 -3.31 32.11
N ARG A 118 -0.24 -3.80 33.00
CA ARG A 118 -0.62 -5.23 33.07
C ARG A 118 -1.96 -5.56 32.41
N LEU A 119 -2.83 -4.58 32.19
CA LEU A 119 -4.23 -4.82 31.82
C LEU A 119 -4.64 -4.18 30.49
N PHE A 120 -3.96 -3.12 30.05
CA PHE A 120 -4.30 -2.46 28.79
C PHE A 120 -3.60 -3.17 27.63
N LYS A 121 -4.40 -3.87 26.81
CA LYS A 121 -4.00 -4.40 25.50
C LYS A 121 -5.11 -4.09 24.50
N LYS A 122 -4.82 -3.31 23.47
CA LYS A 122 -5.78 -2.97 22.41
C LYS A 122 -5.14 -3.08 21.03
N THR A 123 -5.95 -3.39 20.04
CA THR A 123 -5.56 -3.41 18.64
C THR A 123 -6.19 -2.22 17.94
N ILE A 124 -5.38 -1.34 17.39
CA ILE A 124 -5.78 -0.14 16.68
C ILE A 124 -5.87 -0.45 15.19
N PRO A 125 -7.07 -0.44 14.59
CA PRO A 125 -7.24 -0.71 13.16
C PRO A 125 -6.90 0.52 12.33
N PHE A 126 -6.21 0.27 11.21
CA PHE A 126 -6.00 1.24 10.15
C PHE A 126 -6.68 0.75 8.88
N ASP A 127 -7.23 1.69 8.11
CA ASP A 127 -7.78 1.43 6.79
C ASP A 127 -7.02 2.28 5.78
N ILE A 128 -6.35 1.63 4.84
CA ILE A 128 -5.65 2.29 3.73
C ILE A 128 -6.42 1.96 2.46
N SER A 129 -6.97 2.96 1.81
CA SER A 129 -7.65 2.82 0.51
C SER A 129 -6.88 3.56 -0.56
N LEU A 130 -6.68 2.91 -1.70
CA LEU A 130 -5.89 3.42 -2.82
C LEU A 130 -6.64 3.22 -4.13
N GLN A 131 -6.45 4.16 -5.05
CA GLN A 131 -6.86 4.04 -6.43
C GLN A 131 -5.72 4.53 -7.33
N PHE A 132 -5.25 3.68 -8.24
CA PHE A 132 -4.24 4.04 -9.24
C PHE A 132 -4.81 3.86 -10.64
N VAL A 133 -4.56 4.83 -11.53
CA VAL A 133 -4.88 4.73 -12.96
C VAL A 133 -3.57 4.59 -13.71
N LEU A 134 -3.42 3.48 -14.42
CA LEU A 134 -2.20 3.11 -15.14
C LEU A 134 -2.44 3.17 -16.64
N LYS A 135 -1.58 3.89 -17.37
CA LYS A 135 -1.66 4.05 -18.83
C LYS A 135 -0.33 3.73 -19.48
N GLY A 136 -0.35 2.95 -20.57
CA GLY A 136 0.85 2.66 -21.36
C GLY A 136 1.84 1.69 -20.72
N PHE A 137 1.39 0.84 -19.80
CA PHE A 137 2.25 -0.19 -19.20
C PHE A 137 2.40 -1.38 -20.14
N THR A 138 3.57 -2.03 -20.10
CA THR A 138 3.76 -3.31 -20.78
C THR A 138 4.47 -4.31 -19.86
N LEU A 139 4.20 -5.60 -20.06
CA LEU A 139 4.80 -6.69 -19.29
C LEU A 139 5.73 -7.50 -20.18
N GLU A 140 6.94 -7.75 -19.69
CA GLU A 140 7.81 -8.80 -20.23
C GLU A 140 7.40 -10.13 -19.61
N ILE A 141 6.99 -11.09 -20.44
CA ILE A 141 6.51 -12.40 -20.03
C ILE A 141 7.37 -13.47 -20.69
N GLN A 142 7.83 -14.44 -19.89
CA GLN A 142 8.58 -15.60 -20.36
C GLN A 142 8.29 -16.78 -19.43
N ASP A 143 8.18 -17.99 -19.97
CA ASP A 143 7.95 -19.20 -19.17
C ASP A 143 6.69 -19.08 -18.26
N GLY A 144 5.62 -18.46 -18.80
CA GLY A 144 4.38 -18.22 -18.05
C GLY A 144 4.54 -17.29 -16.82
N LYS A 145 5.62 -16.51 -16.75
CA LYS A 145 5.93 -15.59 -15.64
C LYS A 145 6.11 -14.17 -16.14
N ILE A 146 5.63 -13.21 -15.35
CA ILE A 146 5.92 -11.78 -15.55
C ILE A 146 7.33 -11.53 -15.01
N ARG A 147 8.28 -11.21 -15.89
CA ARG A 147 9.70 -10.98 -15.56
C ARG A 147 10.02 -9.51 -15.30
N LYS A 148 9.41 -8.61 -16.06
CA LYS A 148 9.64 -7.17 -15.95
C LYS A 148 8.36 -6.39 -16.25
N ILE A 149 8.23 -5.23 -15.62
CA ILE A 149 7.17 -4.27 -15.86
C ILE A 149 7.82 -3.04 -16.49
N HIS A 150 7.43 -2.66 -17.70
CA HIS A 150 7.75 -1.34 -18.24
C HIS A 150 6.64 -0.38 -17.84
N THR A 151 7.01 0.64 -17.07
CA THR A 151 6.02 1.55 -16.50
C THR A 151 5.64 2.63 -17.50
N GLY A 152 4.35 2.97 -17.53
CA GLY A 152 3.88 4.16 -18.21
C GLY A 152 3.47 5.25 -17.21
N GLU A 153 2.45 6.01 -17.58
CA GLU A 153 1.90 7.07 -16.73
C GLU A 153 1.06 6.48 -15.60
N CYS A 154 1.26 7.01 -14.40
CA CYS A 154 0.53 6.61 -13.21
C CYS A 154 0.00 7.84 -12.50
N SER A 155 -1.31 7.87 -12.29
CA SER A 155 -1.95 8.82 -11.38
C SER A 155 -2.66 8.04 -10.29
N GLY A 156 -2.97 8.69 -9.17
CA GLY A 156 -3.69 8.00 -8.12
C GLY A 156 -4.14 8.88 -6.98
N SER A 157 -5.05 8.32 -6.22
CA SER A 157 -5.52 8.87 -4.96
C SER A 157 -5.40 7.83 -3.85
N GLY A 158 -5.30 8.31 -2.62
CA GLY A 158 -5.23 7.45 -1.46
C GLY A 158 -5.68 8.14 -0.20
N MET A 159 -6.12 7.33 0.75
CA MET A 159 -6.55 7.76 2.07
C MET A 159 -6.07 6.75 3.11
N VAL A 160 -5.59 7.25 4.24
CA VAL A 160 -5.22 6.46 5.41
C VAL A 160 -6.10 6.91 6.56
N GLN A 161 -6.81 5.96 7.17
CA GLN A 161 -7.68 6.20 8.31
C GLN A 161 -7.22 5.39 9.51
N CYS A 162 -7.37 5.95 10.70
CA CYS A 162 -7.22 5.26 11.98
C CYS A 162 -8.54 5.38 12.72
N MET A 163 -9.17 4.25 13.07
CA MET A 163 -10.47 4.25 13.74
C MET A 163 -11.53 5.13 13.03
N LYS A 164 -11.58 5.08 11.69
CA LYS A 164 -12.42 5.91 10.79
C LYS A 164 -12.06 7.39 10.69
N VAL A 165 -11.03 7.84 11.42
CA VAL A 165 -10.54 9.21 11.33
C VAL A 165 -9.46 9.30 10.25
N THR A 166 -9.62 10.23 9.30
CA THR A 166 -8.67 10.41 8.20
C THR A 166 -7.37 11.06 8.67
N LEU A 167 -6.28 10.30 8.62
CA LEU A 167 -4.94 10.76 8.95
C LEU A 167 -4.28 11.44 7.75
N LEU A 168 -4.29 10.75 6.62
CA LEU A 168 -3.67 11.20 5.37
C LEU A 168 -4.66 11.07 4.23
N GLU A 169 -4.62 12.04 3.33
CA GLU A 169 -5.33 12.00 2.07
C GLU A 169 -4.44 12.63 1.01
N LYS A 170 -4.39 12.02 -0.16
CA LYS A 170 -3.59 12.53 -1.26
C LYS A 170 -4.21 12.19 -2.59
N GLU A 171 -4.18 13.17 -3.49
CA GLU A 171 -4.37 12.98 -4.92
C GLU A 171 -3.09 13.38 -5.64
N SER A 172 -2.70 12.62 -6.66
CA SER A 172 -1.57 12.92 -7.52
C SER A 172 -1.91 12.64 -8.97
N CYS A 173 -1.76 13.66 -9.82
CA CYS A 173 -1.90 13.53 -11.26
C CYS A 173 -0.68 12.85 -11.90
N ASN A 174 0.45 12.76 -11.19
CA ASN A 174 1.65 12.09 -11.67
C ASN A 174 2.44 11.46 -10.52
N ILE A 175 2.56 10.14 -10.55
CA ILE A 175 3.39 9.36 -9.63
C ILE A 175 4.64 8.96 -10.40
N PRO A 176 5.83 9.46 -10.02
CA PRO A 176 7.06 9.17 -10.74
C PRO A 176 7.45 7.71 -10.53
N LEU A 177 7.32 6.92 -11.59
CA LEU A 177 7.71 5.50 -11.60
C LEU A 177 9.07 5.31 -12.27
N PRO A 178 9.83 4.28 -11.88
CA PRO A 178 11.01 3.87 -12.63
C PRO A 178 10.60 3.35 -13.99
N GLY A 179 11.28 3.75 -15.08
CA GLY A 179 10.92 3.32 -16.44
C GLY A 179 10.75 1.80 -16.62
N SER A 180 11.41 0.99 -15.79
CA SER A 180 11.06 -0.42 -15.64
C SER A 180 11.28 -0.94 -14.20
N ILE A 181 10.58 -2.02 -13.86
CA ILE A 181 10.69 -2.74 -12.59
C ILE A 181 11.01 -4.19 -12.91
N ASP A 182 12.20 -4.64 -12.52
CA ASP A 182 12.64 -6.04 -12.66
C ASP A 182 12.08 -6.89 -11.51
N LEU A 183 11.48 -8.03 -11.85
CA LEU A 183 10.87 -8.96 -10.90
C LEU A 183 11.76 -10.20 -10.63
N GLY A 184 12.99 -10.20 -11.13
CA GLY A 184 13.98 -11.27 -10.94
C GLY A 184 13.55 -12.60 -11.55
N GLU A 185 13.32 -13.60 -10.70
CA GLU A 185 12.86 -14.93 -11.15
C GLU A 185 11.46 -14.91 -11.80
N GLY A 186 10.78 -13.76 -11.71
CA GLY A 186 9.47 -13.54 -12.31
C GLY A 186 8.33 -14.06 -11.44
N ILE A 187 7.15 -13.52 -11.72
CA ILE A 187 5.95 -13.80 -10.95
C ILE A 187 5.04 -14.68 -11.79
N PRO A 188 4.68 -15.89 -11.33
CA PRO A 188 3.88 -16.81 -12.11
C PRO A 188 2.49 -16.23 -12.37
N ILE A 189 2.01 -16.41 -13.60
CA ILE A 189 0.64 -16.11 -13.99
C ILE A 189 -0.25 -17.25 -13.44
N GLU A 190 -1.26 -16.90 -12.65
CA GLU A 190 -2.11 -17.88 -11.98
C GLU A 190 -3.14 -18.51 -12.94
N ALA A 191 -3.57 -19.73 -12.63
CA ALA A 191 -4.76 -20.32 -13.24
C ALA A 191 -5.99 -19.69 -12.59
N MET A 192 -7.02 -19.38 -13.40
CA MET A 192 -8.36 -19.24 -12.84
C MET A 192 -8.92 -20.59 -12.41
#